data_AF-A0A835YZB3-F1
#
_entry.id   AF-A0A835YZB3-F1
#
_cell.length_a   1.000
_cell.length_b   1.000
_cell.length_c   1.000
_cell.angle_alpha   90.00
_cell.angle_beta   90.00
_cell.angle_gamma   90.00
#
_symmetry.space_group_name_H-M   'P 1'
#
loop_
_entity.id
_entity.type
_entity.pdbx_description
1 polymer ?
#
loop_
_entity_poly.entity_id
_entity_poly.type
_entity_poly.pdbx_seq_one_letter_code
_entity_poly.pdbx_strand_id
1 'polypeptide(L)'
;TWTADEDAILRQHVDEVGADNLRGKWPAVAELLPRHNATRCRERWVQHLSPEITKRSWTPAEEDVLRDAQQRLGNSWAAIAKLLKGRTDNEVKNHFHAAQR
;
A
#
# COMPACT_ATOMS: atom_id res chain seq x y z
N THR A 1 -13.67 -7.13 -4.48
CA THR A 1 -12.56 -7.97 -3.96
C THR A 1 -11.66 -8.30 -5.12
N TRP A 2 -10.34 -8.26 -4.92
CA TRP A 2 -9.35 -8.60 -5.94
C TRP A 2 -9.18 -10.11 -6.03
N THR A 3 -9.13 -10.66 -7.24
CA THR A 3 -8.82 -12.09 -7.47
C THR A 3 -7.32 -12.31 -7.68
N ALA A 4 -6.89 -13.57 -7.58
CA ALA A 4 -5.51 -13.94 -7.87
C ALA A 4 -5.11 -13.62 -9.32
N ASP A 5 -6.04 -13.78 -10.27
CA ASP A 5 -5.81 -13.46 -11.69
C ASP A 5 -5.66 -11.95 -11.91
N GLU A 6 -6.50 -11.14 -11.25
CA GLU A 6 -6.40 -9.68 -11.31
C GLU A 6 -5.08 -9.18 -10.69
N ASP A 7 -4.65 -9.79 -9.59
CA ASP A 7 -3.34 -9.51 -8.97
C ASP A 7 -2.17 -9.93 -9.88
N ALA A 8 -2.31 -11.03 -10.63
CA ALA A 8 -1.31 -11.50 -11.58
C ALA A 8 -1.17 -10.52 -12.76
N ILE A 9 -2.28 -10.01 -13.31
CA ILE A 9 -2.29 -8.99 -14.36
C ILE A 9 -1.56 -7.72 -13.89
N LEU A 10 -1.81 -7.28 -12.65
CA LEU A 10 -1.10 -6.12 -12.09
C LEU A 10 0.41 -6.36 -11.96
N ARG A 11 0.83 -7.53 -11.47
CA ARG A 11 2.26 -7.88 -11.35
C ARG A 11 2.94 -7.92 -12.71
N GLN A 12 2.33 -8.60 -13.68
CA GLN A 12 2.87 -8.69 -15.03
C GLN A 12 3.04 -7.30 -15.65
N HIS A 13 2.03 -6.43 -15.54
CA HIS A 13 2.13 -5.06 -16.04
C HIS A 13 3.27 -4.26 -15.39
N VAL A 14 3.47 -4.43 -14.08
CA VAL A 14 4.59 -3.76 -13.40
C VAL A 14 5.94 -4.32 -13.83
N ASP A 15 6.05 -5.63 -14.01
CA ASP A 15 7.28 -6.26 -14.48
C ASP A 15 7.63 -5.81 -15.92
N GLU A 16 6.63 -5.63 -16.78
CA GLU A 16 6.81 -5.15 -18.16
C GLU A 16 7.19 -3.67 -18.24
N VAL A 17 6.58 -2.80 -17.42
CA VAL A 17 6.84 -1.35 -17.43
C VAL A 17 8.09 -0.97 -16.61
N GLY A 18 8.39 -1.76 -15.58
CA GLY A 18 9.34 -1.44 -14.52
C GLY A 18 8.71 -0.58 -13.42
N ALA A 19 8.95 -0.94 -12.15
CA ALA A 19 8.36 -0.28 -10.98
C ALA A 19 8.61 1.24 -10.93
N ASP A 20 9.78 1.70 -11.38
CA ASP A 20 10.17 3.12 -11.40
C ASP A 20 9.41 3.94 -12.46
N ASN A 21 8.85 3.30 -13.48
CA ASN A 21 8.19 3.95 -14.61
C ASN A 21 6.65 3.88 -14.56
N LEU A 22 6.07 3.43 -13.45
CA LEU A 22 4.62 3.23 -13.31
C LEU A 22 3.79 4.53 -13.31
N ARG A 23 4.43 5.70 -13.15
CA ARG A 23 3.73 6.98 -13.09
C ARG A 23 3.02 7.26 -14.41
N GLY A 24 1.68 7.28 -14.38
CA GLY A 24 0.84 7.52 -15.55
C GLY A 24 0.60 6.29 -16.43
N LYS A 25 1.06 5.09 -16.02
CA LYS A 25 0.90 3.84 -16.77
C LYS A 25 -0.20 2.92 -16.23
N TRP A 26 -0.90 3.34 -15.19
CA TRP A 26 -2.06 2.63 -14.62
C TRP A 26 -3.31 2.57 -15.52
N PRO A 27 -3.59 3.55 -16.41
CA PRO A 27 -4.73 3.42 -17.34
C PRO A 27 -4.63 2.19 -18.25
N ALA A 28 -3.43 1.86 -18.73
CA ALA A 28 -3.23 0.71 -19.62
C ALA A 28 -3.59 -0.62 -18.96
N VAL A 29 -3.19 -0.85 -17.71
CA VAL A 29 -3.58 -2.07 -16.98
C VAL A 29 -5.06 -2.08 -16.58
N ALA A 30 -5.66 -0.91 -16.37
CA ALA A 30 -7.08 -0.81 -16.06
C ALA A 30 -7.96 -1.24 -17.25
N GLU A 31 -7.50 -1.08 -18.49
CA GLU A 31 -8.21 -1.59 -19.69
C GLU A 31 -8.30 -3.12 -19.69
N LEU A 32 -7.33 -3.81 -19.07
CA LEU A 32 -7.32 -5.27 -18.90
C LEU A 32 -8.19 -5.74 -17.73
N LEU A 33 -8.61 -4.82 -16.86
CA LEU A 33 -9.33 -5.10 -15.62
C LEU A 33 -10.71 -4.43 -15.63
N PRO A 34 -11.74 -5.06 -16.23
CA PRO A 34 -13.02 -4.42 -16.51
C PRO A 34 -13.78 -3.94 -15.26
N ARG A 35 -13.39 -4.42 -14.06
CA ARG A 35 -14.00 -4.07 -12.78
C ARG A 35 -13.22 -3.02 -11.99
N HIS A 36 -12.05 -2.62 -12.47
CA HIS A 36 -11.14 -1.71 -11.77
C HIS A 36 -10.73 -0.55 -12.67
N ASN A 37 -10.48 0.59 -12.07
CA ASN A 37 -9.94 1.76 -12.78
C ASN A 37 -8.46 1.97 -12.41
N ALA A 38 -7.80 2.88 -13.11
CA ALA A 38 -6.39 3.20 -12.88
C ALA A 38 -6.07 3.50 -11.41
N THR A 39 -6.97 4.22 -10.72
CA THR A 39 -6.82 4.55 -9.29
C THR A 39 -6.82 3.28 -8.42
N ARG A 40 -7.78 2.39 -8.61
CA ARG A 40 -7.86 1.12 -7.88
C ARG A 40 -6.68 0.21 -8.17
N CYS A 41 -6.20 0.17 -9.41
CA CYS A 41 -5.01 -0.58 -9.80
C CYS A 41 -3.77 -0.09 -9.06
N ARG A 42 -3.56 1.23 -9.03
CA ARG A 42 -2.48 1.87 -8.28
C ARG A 42 -2.59 1.58 -6.79
N GLU A 43 -3.76 1.75 -6.20
CA GLU A 43 -4.00 1.48 -4.79
C GLU A 43 -3.69 0.03 -4.45
N ARG A 44 -4.18 -0.93 -5.25
CA ARG A 44 -3.89 -2.34 -5.04
C ARG A 44 -2.40 -2.64 -5.04
N TRP A 45 -1.66 -2.05 -5.98
CA TRP A 45 -0.22 -2.19 -6.04
C TRP A 45 0.47 -1.63 -4.80
N VAL A 46 0.24 -0.35 -4.51
CA VAL A 46 0.91 0.38 -3.42
C VAL A 46 0.54 -0.15 -2.04
N GLN A 47 -0.67 -0.69 -1.88
CA GLN A 47 -1.19 -1.15 -0.59
C GLN A 47 -1.00 -2.65 -0.33
N HIS A 48 -0.82 -3.48 -1.36
CA HIS A 48 -0.82 -4.93 -1.18
C HIS A 48 0.16 -5.75 -2.03
N LEU A 49 0.54 -5.30 -3.23
CA LEU A 49 1.33 -6.13 -4.16
C LEU A 49 2.79 -5.72 -4.25
N SER A 50 3.13 -4.46 -3.98
CA SER A 50 4.51 -3.97 -4.04
C SER A 50 5.42 -4.83 -3.15
N PRO A 51 6.60 -5.26 -3.64
CA PRO A 51 7.55 -6.05 -2.85
C PRO A 51 8.12 -5.29 -1.65
N GLU A 52 8.00 -3.96 -1.65
CA GLU A 52 8.40 -3.10 -0.53
C GLU A 52 7.51 -3.29 0.71
N ILE A 53 6.32 -3.88 0.56
CA ILE A 53 5.35 -4.06 1.63
C ILE A 53 5.72 -5.29 2.46
N THR A 54 5.86 -5.09 3.76
CA THR A 54 6.24 -6.15 4.68
C THR A 54 5.02 -6.91 5.18
N LYS A 55 4.95 -8.21 4.89
CA LYS A 55 3.84 -9.09 5.33
C LYS A 55 3.97 -9.61 6.77
N ARG A 56 4.82 -8.99 7.60
CA ARG A 56 5.06 -9.43 8.98
C ARG A 56 4.07 -8.78 9.94
N SER A 57 3.82 -9.45 11.07
CA SER A 57 3.04 -8.87 12.18
C SER A 57 3.69 -7.59 12.70
N TRP A 58 2.88 -6.71 13.28
CA TRP A 58 3.39 -5.50 13.94
C TRP A 58 4.31 -5.86 15.10
N THR A 59 5.44 -5.18 15.17
CA THR A 59 6.38 -5.34 16.28
C THR A 59 6.15 -4.24 17.32
N PRO A 60 6.46 -4.48 18.61
CA PRO A 60 6.33 -3.44 19.65
C PRO A 60 7.09 -2.15 19.30
N ALA A 61 8.26 -2.26 18.65
CA ALA A 61 9.03 -1.11 18.20
C ALA A 61 8.30 -0.30 17.10
N GLU A 62 7.64 -0.97 16.15
CA GLU A 62 6.80 -0.29 15.15
C GLU A 62 5.60 0.41 15.81
N GLU A 63 5.04 -0.20 16.85
CA GLU A 63 3.92 0.40 17.62
C GLU A 63 4.36 1.62 18.44
N ASP A 64 5.54 1.58 19.05
CA ASP A 64 6.11 2.74 19.76
C ASP A 64 6.34 3.90 18.80
N VAL A 65 6.93 3.64 17.62
CA VAL A 65 7.12 4.66 16.58
C VAL A 65 5.78 5.19 16.10
N LEU A 66 4.78 4.33 15.89
CA LEU A 66 3.43 4.75 15.50
C LEU A 66 2.80 5.68 16.53
N ARG A 67 2.84 5.33 17.82
CA ARG A 67 2.27 6.13 18.90
C ARG A 67 2.96 7.50 19.01
N ASP A 68 4.29 7.54 19.04
CA ASP A 68 5.04 8.80 19.11
C ASP A 68 4.76 9.69 17.88
N ALA A 69 4.83 9.10 16.69
CA ALA A 69 4.61 9.84 15.45
C ALA A 69 3.17 10.36 15.34
N GLN A 70 2.17 9.59 15.79
CA GLN A 70 0.77 10.03 15.79
C GLN A 70 0.54 11.18 16.78
N GLN A 71 1.16 11.15 17.96
CA GLN A 71 1.10 12.27 18.90
C GLN A 71 1.72 13.55 18.32
N ARG A 72 2.81 13.42 17.56
CA ARG A 72 3.54 14.56 16.99
C ARG A 72 2.95 15.11 15.70
N LEU A 73 2.44 14.23 14.83
CA LEU A 73 2.02 14.55 13.45
C LEU A 73 0.50 14.45 13.25
N GLY A 74 -0.26 14.01 14.26
CA GLY A 74 -1.67 13.69 14.14
C GLY A 74 -1.92 12.54 13.16
N ASN A 75 -3.07 12.57 12.48
CA ASN A 75 -3.50 11.52 11.54
C ASN A 75 -2.82 11.62 10.15
N SER A 76 -1.56 12.02 10.14
CA SER A 76 -0.74 12.16 8.93
C SER A 76 -0.15 10.81 8.50
N TRP A 77 -1.02 9.84 8.17
CA TRP A 77 -0.64 8.43 7.96
C TRP A 77 0.45 8.23 6.89
N ALA A 78 0.40 9.00 5.80
CA ALA A 78 1.43 8.95 4.77
C ALA A 78 2.80 9.45 5.25
N ALA A 79 2.85 10.38 6.21
CA ALA A 79 4.10 10.81 6.84
C ALA A 79 4.60 9.77 7.84
N ILE A 80 3.70 9.18 8.62
CA ILE A 80 4.03 8.14 9.61
C ILE A 80 4.53 6.87 8.93
N ALA A 81 3.92 6.45 7.81
CA ALA A 81 4.36 5.30 7.02
C ALA A 81 5.81 5.44 6.52
N LYS A 82 6.28 6.66 6.23
CA LYS A 82 7.69 6.90 5.87
C LYS A 82 8.68 6.60 6.99
N LEU A 83 8.22 6.63 8.25
CA LEU A 83 9.03 6.27 9.42
C LEU A 83 9.05 4.75 9.67
N LEU A 84 8.04 4.03 9.13
CA LEU A 84 7.84 2.60 9.32
C LEU A 84 8.15 1.87 8.02
N LYS A 85 9.42 1.50 7.82
CA LYS A 85 9.87 0.85 6.58
C LYS A 85 9.02 -0.38 6.25
N GLY A 86 8.43 -0.35 5.07
CA GLY A 86 7.61 -1.42 4.53
C GLY A 86 6.20 -1.52 5.12
N ARG A 87 5.75 -0.51 5.87
CA ARG A 87 4.33 -0.30 6.19
C ARG A 87 3.73 0.75 5.28
N THR A 88 2.51 0.50 4.81
CA THR A 88 1.76 1.48 4.03
C THR A 88 0.96 2.42 4.92
N ASP A 89 0.59 3.58 4.40
CA ASP A 89 -0.27 4.54 5.11
C ASP A 89 -1.63 3.93 5.51
N ASN A 90 -2.17 3.02 4.69
CA ASN A 90 -3.40 2.30 5.03
C ASN A 90 -3.18 1.30 6.15
N GLU A 91 -2.07 0.54 6.15
CA GLU A 91 -1.73 -0.37 7.25
C GLU A 91 -1.57 0.38 8.58
N VAL A 92 -0.86 1.51 8.54
CA VAL A 92 -0.63 2.38 9.70
C VAL A 92 -1.95 2.86 10.29
N LYS A 93 -2.82 3.45 9.46
CA LYS A 93 -4.15 3.91 9.87
C LYS A 93 -4.99 2.77 10.45
N ASN A 94 -4.99 1.61 9.78
CA ASN A 94 -5.79 0.47 10.20
C ASN A 94 -5.32 -0.11 11.54
N HIS A 95 -4.00 -0.23 11.73
CA HIS A 95 -3.42 -0.72 12.99
C HIS A 95 -3.75 0.22 14.14
N PHE A 96 -3.58 1.54 13.93
CA PHE A 96 -3.91 2.55 14.93
C PHE A 96 -5.38 2.48 15.36
N HIS A 97 -6.32 2.46 14.42
CA HIS A 97 -7.75 2.35 14.74
C HIS A 97 -8.15 0.98 15.32
N ALA A 98 -7.42 -0.10 15.00
CA ALA A 98 -7.64 -1.40 15.61
C ALA A 98 -7.19 -1.44 17.07
N ALA A 99 -6.10 -0.75 17.42
CA ALA A 99 -5.60 -0.64 18.78
C ALA A 99 -6.43 0.28 19.69
N GLN A 100 -7.38 1.05 19.14
CA GLN A 100 -8.30 1.94 19.87
C GLN A 100 -9.69 1.32 20.13
N ARG A 101 -9.92 0.10 19.65
CA ARG A 101 -11.15 -0.67 19.91
C ARG A 101 -11.00 -1.53 21.15
#